data_AF-A0A3D0P8Z4-F1
#
_entry.id   AF-A0A3D0P8Z4-F1
#
_cell.length_a   1.000
_cell.length_b   1.000
_cell.length_c   1.000
_cell.angle_alpha   90.00
_cell.angle_beta   90.00
_cell.angle_gamma   90.00
#
_symmetry.space_group_name_H-M   'P 1'
#
loop_
_entity.id
_entity.type
_entity.pdbx_description
1 polymer ?
#
loop_
_entity_poly.entity_id
_entity_poly.type
_entity_poly.pdbx_seq_one_letter_code
_entity_poly.pdbx_strand_id
1 'polypeptide(L)'
;MAEPFLAPGIAWMLVVVFSVLWIALGIWWGRQGKGDADDFMLAGRNIGLALSTATLMASWVTGNTTLLAPEFGYRNGLWGMFSYALAGLGLILFAPLALRIKDLMPSA
;
A
#
# COMPACT_ATOMS: atom_id res chain seq x y z
N MET A 1 9.68 -20.54 -27.51
CA MET A 1 9.85 -19.85 -26.22
C MET A 1 9.66 -18.37 -26.49
N ALA A 2 8.86 -17.66 -25.70
CA ALA A 2 8.65 -16.22 -25.90
C ALA A 2 9.96 -15.47 -25.66
N GLU A 3 10.30 -14.52 -26.55
CA GLU A 3 11.41 -13.60 -26.35
C GLU A 3 11.16 -12.77 -25.07
N PRO A 4 12.13 -12.69 -24.15
CA PRO A 4 11.94 -11.93 -22.92
C PRO A 4 11.84 -10.43 -23.24
N PHE A 5 10.82 -9.77 -22.70
CA PHE A 5 10.58 -8.33 -22.88
C PHE A 5 11.75 -7.45 -22.41
N LEU A 6 12.53 -7.93 -21.42
CA LEU A 6 13.75 -7.31 -20.94
C LEU A 6 14.90 -8.31 -21.00
N ALA A 7 16.10 -7.82 -21.30
CA ALA A 7 17.31 -8.62 -21.19
C ALA A 7 17.40 -9.21 -19.76
N PRO A 8 17.61 -10.53 -19.59
CA PRO A 8 17.57 -11.17 -18.28
C PRO A 8 18.49 -10.53 -17.24
N GLY A 9 19.67 -10.04 -17.67
CA GLY A 9 20.60 -9.34 -16.79
C GLY A 9 20.04 -8.03 -16.21
N ILE A 10 19.29 -7.27 -17.01
CA ILE A 10 18.64 -6.03 -16.57
C ILE A 10 17.52 -6.34 -15.58
N ALA A 11 16.71 -7.37 -15.87
CA ALA A 11 15.63 -7.79 -14.98
C ALA A 11 16.15 -8.17 -13.58
N TRP A 12 17.19 -9.02 -13.52
CA TRP A 12 17.81 -9.39 -12.24
C TRP A 12 18.46 -8.21 -11.53
N MET A 13 19.14 -7.32 -12.28
CA MET A 13 19.71 -6.10 -11.72
C MET A 13 18.64 -5.24 -11.04
N LEU A 14 17.50 -5.01 -11.69
CA LEU A 14 16.39 -4.22 -11.13
C LEU A 14 15.86 -4.83 -9.84
N VAL A 15 15.65 -6.16 -9.82
CA VAL A 15 15.19 -6.87 -8.61
C VAL A 15 16.18 -6.69 -7.46
N VAL A 16 17.46 -6.97 -7.69
CA VAL A 16 18.49 -6.88 -6.66
C VAL A 16 18.63 -5.45 -6.13
N VAL A 17 18.70 -4.46 -7.02
CA VAL A 17 18.82 -3.05 -6.63
C VAL A 17 17.60 -2.61 -5.82
N PHE A 18 16.39 -2.96 -6.26
CA PHE A 18 15.17 -2.61 -5.56
C PHE A 18 15.08 -3.27 -4.17
N SER A 19 15.45 -4.56 -4.05
CA SER A 19 15.49 -5.26 -2.78
C SER A 19 16.50 -4.64 -1.81
N VAL A 20 17.73 -4.37 -2.28
CA VAL A 20 18.77 -3.73 -1.45
C VAL A 20 18.33 -2.34 -1.00
N LEU A 21 17.73 -1.55 -1.90
CA LEU A 21 17.21 -0.23 -1.59
C LEU A 21 16.16 -0.28 -0.47
N TRP A 22 15.18 -1.20 -0.55
CA TRP A 22 14.16 -1.34 0.48
C TRP A 22 14.72 -1.78 1.83
N ILE A 23 15.67 -2.72 1.84
CA ILE A 23 16.35 -3.15 3.06
C ILE A 23 17.13 -1.98 3.68
N ALA A 24 17.87 -1.23 2.86
CA ALA A 24 18.64 -0.08 3.32
C ALA A 24 17.74 1.02 3.91
N LEU A 25 16.62 1.34 3.24
CA LEU A 25 15.62 2.28 3.77
C LEU A 25 15.00 1.79 5.08
N GLY A 26 14.67 0.50 5.16
CA GLY A 26 14.14 -0.12 6.38
C GLY A 26 15.11 -0.02 7.56
N ILE A 27 16.40 -0.28 7.33
CA ILE A 27 17.44 -0.11 8.36
C ILE A 27 17.60 1.37 8.72
N TRP A 28 17.61 2.27 7.75
CA TRP A 28 17.79 3.70 7.98
C TRP A 28 16.66 4.30 8.82
N TRP A 29 15.40 4.02 8.49
CA TRP A 29 14.24 4.45 9.28
C TRP A 29 14.14 3.71 10.61
N GLY A 30 14.45 2.41 10.64
CA GLY A 30 14.46 1.63 11.88
C GLY A 30 15.44 2.16 12.93
N ARG A 31 16.55 2.77 12.50
CA ARG A 31 17.53 3.42 13.40
C ARG A 31 17.11 4.81 13.87
N GLN A 32 16.11 5.42 13.24
CA GLN A 32 15.57 6.74 13.63
C GLN A 32 14.45 6.64 14.65
N GLY A 33 13.81 5.46 14.80
CA GLY A 33 12.83 5.22 15.85
C GLY A 33 13.48 5.36 17.22
N LYS A 34 13.15 6.42 17.95
CA LYS A 34 13.58 6.66 19.33
C LYS A 34 12.32 6.77 20.19
N GLY A 35 11.87 5.64 20.74
CA GLY A 35 10.64 5.60 21.53
C GLY A 35 10.32 4.19 22.00
N ASP A 36 9.28 4.09 22.83
CA ASP A 36 8.67 2.83 23.25
C ASP A 36 7.94 2.15 22.08
N ALA A 37 7.52 0.89 22.24
CA ALA A 37 6.81 0.14 21.19
C ALA A 37 5.58 0.88 20.65
N ASP A 38 4.83 1.55 21.53
CA ASP A 38 3.66 2.34 21.16
C ASP A 38 4.01 3.54 20.27
N ASP A 39 5.13 4.21 20.53
CA ASP A 39 5.58 5.36 19.73
C ASP A 39 6.00 4.94 18.32
N PHE A 40 6.59 3.75 18.20
CA PHE A 40 6.90 3.13 16.91
C PHE A 40 5.65 2.73 16.15
N MET A 41 4.65 2.14 16.83
CA MET A 41 3.39 1.72 16.21
C MET A 41 2.52 2.90 15.76
N LEU A 42 2.55 4.01 16.50
CA LEU A 42 1.77 5.21 16.21
C LEU A 42 2.55 6.25 15.39
N ALA A 43 3.84 6.01 15.14
CA ALA A 43 4.78 6.97 14.56
C ALA A 43 4.68 8.36 15.22
N GLY A 44 4.64 8.38 16.56
CA GLY A 44 4.48 9.60 17.36
C GLY A 44 3.19 10.39 17.11
N ARG A 45 2.16 9.76 16.52
CA ARG A 45 0.89 10.38 16.11
C ARG A 45 1.08 11.60 15.19
N ASN A 46 2.23 11.70 14.51
CA ASN A 46 2.64 12.86 13.72
C ASN A 46 2.74 12.55 12.21
N ILE A 47 1.89 11.66 11.72
CA ILE A 47 1.80 11.35 10.28
C ILE A 47 0.74 12.26 9.67
N GLY A 48 1.16 13.19 8.80
CA GLY A 48 0.23 14.09 8.12
C GLY A 48 -0.79 13.32 7.26
N LEU A 49 -1.99 13.90 7.10
CA LEU A 49 -3.12 13.26 6.40
C LEU A 49 -2.75 12.72 5.01
N ALA A 50 -1.93 13.45 4.25
CA ALA A 50 -1.49 13.05 2.92
C ALA A 50 -0.67 11.76 2.94
N LEU A 51 0.31 11.65 3.84
CA LEU A 51 1.16 10.46 3.95
C LEU A 51 0.38 9.26 4.49
N SER A 52 -0.51 9.48 5.46
CA SER A 52 -1.43 8.46 5.98
C SER A 52 -2.34 7.93 4.89
N THR A 53 -2.95 8.80 4.08
CA THR A 53 -3.83 8.41 2.97
C THR A 53 -3.07 7.67 1.87
N ALA A 54 -1.88 8.16 1.50
CA ALA A 54 -1.04 7.49 0.51
C ALA A 54 -0.61 6.09 0.96
N THR A 55 -0.26 5.93 2.25
CA THR A 55 0.14 4.63 2.82
C THR A 55 -1.04 3.66 2.89
N LEU A 56 -2.24 4.14 3.24
CA LEU A 56 -3.47 3.34 3.20
C LEU A 56 -3.76 2.85 1.77
N MET A 57 -3.64 3.72 0.77
CA MET A 57 -3.81 3.35 -0.64
C MET A 57 -2.75 2.35 -1.10
N ALA A 58 -1.48 2.57 -0.73
CA ALA A 58 -0.39 1.65 -1.03
C ALA A 58 -0.60 0.26 -0.42
N SER A 59 -1.17 0.18 0.79
CA SER A 59 -1.49 -1.09 1.45
C SER A 59 -2.64 -1.85 0.76
N TRP A 60 -3.54 -1.13 0.08
CA TRP A 60 -4.68 -1.73 -0.63
C TRP A 60 -4.29 -2.25 -2.03
N VAL A 61 -3.36 -1.55 -2.70
CA VAL A 61 -2.86 -1.97 -4.02
C VAL A 61 -1.75 -3.01 -3.85
N THR A 62 -2.03 -4.24 -4.26
CA THR A 62 -1.15 -5.41 -4.15
C THR A 62 -1.05 -6.12 -5.51
N GLY A 63 -0.23 -7.17 -5.60
CA GLY A 63 -0.05 -7.92 -6.83
C GLY A 63 -1.36 -8.47 -7.41
N ASN A 64 -2.28 -8.92 -6.56
CA ASN A 64 -3.59 -9.41 -7.02
C ASN A 64 -4.40 -8.29 -7.68
N THR A 65 -4.40 -7.10 -7.09
CA THR A 65 -5.12 -5.92 -7.59
C THR A 65 -4.52 -5.44 -8.93
N THR A 66 -3.19 -5.45 -9.06
CA THR A 66 -2.47 -5.10 -10.30
C THR A 66 -2.76 -6.06 -11.46
N LEU A 67 -2.96 -7.35 -11.18
CA LEU A 67 -3.24 -8.36 -12.20
C LEU A 67 -4.72 -8.43 -12.57
N LEU A 68 -5.62 -8.36 -11.58
CA LEU A 68 -7.06 -8.48 -11.80
C LEU A 68 -7.67 -7.23 -12.43
N ALA A 69 -7.24 -6.03 -12.07
CA ALA A 69 -7.88 -4.81 -12.57
C ALA A 69 -7.82 -4.69 -14.11
N PRO A 70 -6.68 -4.95 -14.79
CA PRO A 70 -6.63 -4.98 -16.25
C PRO A 70 -7.45 -6.10 -16.86
N GLU A 71 -7.49 -7.28 -16.23
CA GLU A 71 -8.31 -8.41 -16.71
C GLU A 71 -9.81 -8.07 -16.69
N PHE A 72 -10.28 -7.43 -15.62
CA PHE A 72 -11.66 -6.95 -15.52
C PHE A 72 -11.98 -5.87 -16.56
N GLY A 73 -11.07 -4.92 -16.78
CA GLY A 73 -11.21 -3.92 -17.84
C GLY A 73 -11.22 -4.53 -19.24
N TYR A 74 -10.40 -5.55 -19.47
CA TYR A 74 -10.34 -6.26 -20.75
C TYR A 74 -11.60 -7.06 -21.04
N ARG A 75 -12.14 -7.79 -20.05
CA ARG A 75 -13.32 -8.65 -20.23
C ARG A 75 -14.64 -7.88 -20.21
N ASN A 76 -14.76 -6.89 -19.31
CA ASN A 76 -16.02 -6.21 -19.03
C ASN A 76 -16.02 -4.73 -19.47
N GLY A 77 -14.97 -4.27 -20.15
CA GLY A 77 -14.82 -2.90 -20.62
C GLY A 77 -14.85 -1.87 -19.49
N LEU A 78 -15.38 -0.68 -19.79
CA LEU A 78 -15.57 0.40 -18.82
C LEU A 78 -16.36 -0.02 -17.58
N TRP A 79 -17.35 -0.90 -17.74
CA TRP A 79 -18.17 -1.38 -16.62
C TRP A 79 -17.37 -2.21 -15.61
N GLY A 80 -16.40 -2.99 -16.07
CA GLY A 80 -15.46 -3.70 -15.20
C GLY A 80 -14.56 -2.76 -14.40
N MET A 81 -14.15 -1.65 -15.01
CA MET A 81 -13.34 -0.63 -14.33
C MET A 81 -14.15 0.10 -13.25
N PHE A 82 -15.41 0.47 -13.56
CA PHE A 82 -16.30 1.10 -12.59
C PHE A 82 -16.62 0.16 -11.43
N SER A 83 -17.00 -1.09 -11.69
CA SER A 83 -17.34 -2.05 -10.63
C SER A 83 -16.15 -2.29 -9.69
N TYR A 84 -14.93 -2.34 -10.24
CA TYR A 84 -13.72 -2.47 -9.45
C TYR A 84 -13.41 -1.22 -8.62
N ALA A 85 -13.56 -0.02 -9.19
CA ALA A 85 -13.39 1.23 -8.47
C ALA A 85 -14.43 1.40 -7.34
N LEU A 86 -15.66 0.94 -7.57
CA LEU A 86 -16.74 0.93 -6.59
C LEU A 86 -16.43 0.04 -5.37
N ALA A 87 -15.56 -0.96 -5.48
CA ALA A 87 -15.10 -1.75 -4.34
C ALA A 87 -14.43 -0.86 -3.26
N GLY A 88 -13.78 0.23 -3.68
CA GLY A 88 -13.19 1.21 -2.77
C GLY A 88 -14.22 1.99 -1.94
N LEU A 89 -15.48 2.10 -2.38
CA LEU A 89 -16.54 2.74 -1.59
C LEU A 89 -16.86 1.96 -0.30
N GLY A 90 -16.52 0.66 -0.25
CA GLY A 90 -16.63 -0.14 0.98
C GLY A 90 -15.80 0.43 2.14
N LEU A 91 -14.67 1.10 1.85
CA LEU A 91 -13.87 1.78 2.87
C LEU A 91 -14.56 3.02 3.45
N ILE A 92 -15.41 3.69 2.67
CA ILE A 92 -16.20 4.83 3.17
C ILE A 92 -17.21 4.33 4.21
N LEU A 93 -17.75 3.13 4.06
CA LEU A 93 -18.63 2.51 5.04
C LEU A 93 -17.90 2.17 6.36
N PHE A 94 -16.57 2.08 6.34
CA PHE A 94 -15.75 1.94 7.54
C PHE A 94 -15.52 3.26 8.28
N ALA A 95 -15.75 4.42 7.66
CA ALA A 95 -15.59 5.72 8.31
C ALA A 95 -16.39 5.87 9.64
N PRO A 96 -17.70 5.54 9.72
CA PRO A 96 -18.43 5.62 10.99
C PRO A 96 -17.89 4.66 12.06
N LEU A 97 -17.38 3.49 11.66
CA LEU A 97 -16.74 2.56 12.59
C LEU A 97 -15.41 3.11 13.11
N ALA A 98 -14.59 3.71 12.24
CA ALA A 98 -13.34 4.35 12.61
C ALA A 98 -13.55 5.50 13.61
N LEU A 99 -14.59 6.32 13.40
CA LEU A 99 -14.99 7.36 14.36
C LEU A 99 -15.36 6.75 15.72
N ARG A 100 -16.15 5.67 15.72
CA ARG A 100 -16.55 4.99 16.95
C ARG A 100 -15.37 4.35 17.70
N ILE A 101 -14.40 3.78 16.98
CA ILE A 101 -13.17 3.24 17.58
C ILE A 101 -12.38 4.35 18.27
N LYS A 102 -12.24 5.51 17.63
CA LYS A 102 -11.56 6.68 18.20
C LYS A 102 -12.24 7.17 19.48
N ASP A 103 -13.57 7.18 19.52
CA ASP A 103 -14.32 7.60 20.71
C ASP A 103 -14.20 6.61 21.87
N LEU A 104 -14.18 5.30 21.58
CA LEU A 104 -14.04 4.24 22.59
C LEU A 104 -12.60 4.06 23.10
N MET A 105 -11.61 4.38 22.27
CA MET A 105 -10.19 4.25 22.60
C MET A 105 -9.40 5.52 22.22
N PRO A 106 -9.63 6.65 22.90
CA PRO A 106 -9.01 7.94 22.55
C PRO A 106 -7.49 7.99 22.79
N SER A 107 -6.99 7.09 23.64
CA SER A 107 -5.58 6.93 23.99
C SER A 107 -4.89 5.74 23.32
N ALA A 108 -5.60 4.99 22.46
CA ALA A 108 -4.96 4.02 21.57
C ALA A 108 -4.29 4.72 20.38
#